data_AF-A0A1M6HWZ9-F1
#
_entry.id   AF-A0A1M6HWZ9-F1
#
_cell.length_a   1.000
_cell.length_b   1.000
_cell.length_c   1.000
_cell.angle_alpha   90.00
_cell.angle_beta   90.00
_cell.angle_gamma   90.00
#
_symmetry.space_group_name_H-M   'P 1'
#
loop_
_entity.id
_entity.type
_entity.pdbx_description
1 polymer ?
#
loop_
_entity_poly.entity_id
_entity_poly.type
_entity_poly.pdbx_seq_one_letter_code
_entity_poly.pdbx_strand_id
1 'polypeptide(L)'
;MMHGPLPDQTERSNTAAGNTPVAVFERALAFCNNIIVVLAAVALIAACAILSYSVLSRALFHSANYWQDEAAVFLLVGATFMTSAYVQGQRGHIGIEAFVGLLSPTANRIRLWLVDAASFLFCAFFAWKSWTLAHEAFVDGQVSNSMWSPPLAIPYGLMATGMTLLCAQILLQIMIPLAGSARR
;
A
#
# COMPACT_ATOMS: atom_id res chain seq x y z
N MET A 1 -26.28 -13.32 -27.87
CA MET A 1 -25.02 -14.10 -28.03
C MET A 1 -24.28 -13.99 -26.71
N MET A 2 -24.41 -15.02 -25.86
CA MET A 2 -23.86 -15.04 -24.50
C MET A 2 -22.40 -15.50 -24.57
N HIS A 3 -21.45 -14.64 -24.17
CA HIS A 3 -20.09 -15.09 -23.86
C HIS A 3 -20.15 -15.90 -22.56
N GLY A 4 -19.91 -17.20 -22.66
CA GLY A 4 -19.68 -18.06 -21.50
C GLY A 4 -18.45 -17.57 -20.71
N PRO A 5 -18.38 -17.87 -19.40
CA PRO A 5 -17.24 -17.50 -18.58
C PRO A 5 -15.96 -18.13 -19.15
N LEU A 6 -14.91 -17.33 -19.30
CA LEU A 6 -13.60 -17.77 -19.78
C LEU A 6 -13.04 -18.87 -18.84
N PRO A 7 -12.65 -20.05 -19.36
CA PRO A 7 -12.20 -21.18 -18.54
C PRO A 7 -10.98 -20.88 -17.65
N ASP A 8 -10.22 -19.83 -17.94
CA ASP A 8 -8.97 -19.45 -17.24
C ASP A 8 -9.19 -18.97 -15.79
N GLN A 9 -10.36 -18.42 -15.45
CA GLN A 9 -10.65 -18.01 -14.06
C GLN A 9 -10.88 -19.21 -13.12
N THR A 10 -11.50 -20.27 -13.63
CA THR A 10 -11.79 -21.50 -12.88
C THR A 10 -10.53 -22.31 -12.58
N GLU A 11 -9.56 -22.36 -13.50
CA GLU A 11 -8.30 -23.09 -13.26
C GLU A 11 -7.35 -22.37 -12.29
N ARG A 12 -7.31 -21.03 -12.28
CA ARG A 12 -6.56 -20.25 -11.28
C ARG A 12 -7.16 -20.37 -9.88
N SER A 13 -8.50 -20.41 -9.79
CA SER A 13 -9.20 -20.65 -8.52
C SER A 13 -8.89 -22.06 -7.97
N ASN A 14 -8.76 -23.06 -8.84
CA ASN A 14 -8.57 -24.46 -8.44
C ASN A 14 -7.12 -24.84 -8.16
N THR A 15 -6.13 -24.12 -8.72
CA THR A 15 -4.70 -24.29 -8.37
C THR A 15 -4.34 -23.65 -7.02
N ALA A 16 -5.10 -22.65 -6.58
CA ALA A 16 -5.00 -22.06 -5.24
C ALA A 16 -5.75 -22.87 -4.14
N ALA A 17 -6.54 -23.87 -4.51
CA ALA A 17 -7.38 -24.67 -3.61
C ALA A 17 -6.64 -25.86 -2.95
N GLY A 18 -5.34 -25.75 -2.70
CA GLY A 18 -4.53 -26.83 -2.15
C GLY A 18 -3.75 -26.42 -0.92
N ASN A 19 -4.41 -26.16 0.22
CA ASN A 19 -3.85 -26.05 1.59
C ASN A 19 -2.39 -25.56 1.73
N THR A 20 -1.97 -24.55 0.96
CA THR A 20 -0.66 -23.94 1.16
C THR A 20 -0.83 -22.82 2.20
N PRO A 21 0.03 -22.73 3.22
CA PRO A 21 0.00 -21.63 4.19
C PRO A 21 0.08 -20.26 3.50
N VAL A 22 0.67 -20.20 2.31
CA VAL A 22 0.73 -19.04 1.43
C VAL A 22 -0.66 -18.56 1.00
N ALA A 23 -1.58 -19.46 0.64
CA ALA A 23 -2.93 -19.10 0.19
C ALA A 23 -3.80 -18.57 1.34
N VAL A 24 -3.61 -19.09 2.55
CA VAL A 24 -4.28 -18.57 3.76
C VAL A 24 -3.76 -17.16 4.08
N PHE A 25 -2.44 -16.97 4.03
CA PHE A 25 -1.81 -15.67 4.28
C PHE A 25 -2.22 -14.62 3.24
N GLU A 26 -2.29 -14.99 1.96
CA GLU A 26 -2.79 -14.12 0.89
C GLU A 26 -4.23 -13.67 1.14
N ARG A 27 -5.13 -14.58 1.50
CA ARG A 27 -6.53 -14.25 1.82
C ARG A 27 -6.64 -13.33 3.03
N ALA A 28 -5.87 -13.60 4.07
CA ALA A 28 -5.84 -12.76 5.27
C ALA A 28 -5.35 -11.34 4.93
N LEU A 29 -4.26 -11.24 4.16
CA LEU A 29 -3.71 -9.95 3.73
C LEU A 29 -4.68 -9.19 2.81
N ALA A 30 -5.33 -9.88 1.88
CA ALA A 30 -6.34 -9.30 1.01
C ALA A 30 -7.54 -8.77 1.81
N PHE A 31 -8.00 -9.51 2.81
CA PHE A 31 -9.08 -9.07 3.70
C PHE A 31 -8.68 -7.82 4.50
N CYS A 32 -7.49 -7.81 5.11
CA CYS A 32 -6.95 -6.65 5.81
C CYS A 32 -6.85 -5.44 4.87
N ASN A 33 -6.29 -5.62 3.66
CA ASN A 33 -6.13 -4.57 2.67
C ASN A 33 -7.48 -3.99 2.22
N ASN A 34 -8.52 -4.81 2.05
CA ASN A 34 -9.86 -4.32 1.69
C ASN A 34 -10.46 -3.41 2.76
N ILE A 35 -10.33 -3.78 4.04
CA ILE A 35 -10.77 -2.94 5.16
C ILE A 35 -9.99 -1.62 5.15
N ILE A 36 -8.68 -1.71 4.98
CA ILE A 36 -7.79 -0.54 4.93
C ILE A 36 -8.18 0.41 3.80
N VAL A 37 -8.52 -0.10 2.61
CA VAL A 37 -8.95 0.73 1.47
C VAL A 37 -10.25 1.47 1.78
N VAL A 38 -11.23 0.81 2.42
CA VAL A 38 -12.47 1.48 2.81
C VAL A 38 -12.20 2.60 3.82
N LEU A 39 -11.38 2.33 4.84
CA LEU A 39 -10.98 3.34 5.82
C LEU A 39 -10.21 4.51 5.18
N ALA A 40 -9.30 4.21 4.25
CA ALA A 40 -8.54 5.21 3.50
C ALA A 40 -9.42 6.05 2.58
N ALA A 41 -10.44 5.46 1.95
CA ALA A 41 -11.40 6.20 1.14
C ALA A 41 -12.20 7.20 1.99
N VAL A 42 -12.67 6.78 3.17
CA VAL A 42 -13.33 7.67 4.14
C VAL A 42 -12.38 8.77 4.61
N ALA A 43 -11.13 8.43 4.93
CA ALA A 43 -10.10 9.40 5.32
C ALA A 43 -9.82 10.43 4.21
N LEU A 44 -9.79 10.02 2.95
CA LEU A 44 -9.58 10.90 1.82
C LEU A 44 -10.76 11.87 1.61
N ILE A 45 -11.99 11.37 1.71
CA ILE A 45 -13.20 12.22 1.66
C ILE A 45 -13.18 13.22 2.82
N ALA A 46 -12.81 12.79 4.03
CA ALA A 46 -12.68 13.66 5.19
C ALA A 46 -11.60 14.73 4.97
N ALA A 47 -10.44 14.38 4.42
CA ALA A 47 -9.38 15.34 4.09
C ALA A 47 -9.86 16.38 3.06
N CYS A 48 -10.56 15.95 2.00
CA CYS A 48 -11.18 16.85 1.04
C CYS A 48 -12.19 17.82 1.68
N ALA A 49 -13.04 17.32 2.59
CA ALA A 49 -14.01 18.13 3.30
C ALA A 49 -13.33 19.15 4.24
N ILE A 50 -12.31 18.74 4.99
CA ILE A 50 -11.53 19.60 5.89
C ILE A 50 -10.85 20.73 5.10
N LEU A 51 -10.19 20.39 3.98
CA LEU A 51 -9.51 21.38 3.13
C LEU A 51 -10.51 22.34 2.47
N SER A 52 -11.65 21.82 2.02
CA SER A 52 -12.72 22.64 1.44
C SER A 52 -13.30 23.60 2.49
N TYR A 53 -13.51 23.11 3.72
CA TYR A 53 -13.93 23.94 4.85
C TYR A 53 -12.88 25.02 5.20
N SER A 54 -11.58 24.69 5.18
CA SER A 54 -10.49 25.65 5.39
C SER A 54 -10.52 26.81 4.40
N VAL A 55 -10.72 26.50 3.11
CA VAL A 55 -10.80 27.53 2.06
C VAL A 55 -12.05 28.40 2.26
N LEU A 56 -13.20 27.78 2.53
CA LEU A 56 -14.45 28.51 2.76
C LEU A 56 -14.39 29.39 4.03
N SER A 57 -13.82 28.86 5.12
CA SER A 57 -13.73 29.60 6.38
C SER A 57 -12.83 30.82 6.24
N ARG A 58 -11.69 30.67 5.54
CA ARG A 58 -10.79 31.78 5.24
C ARG A 58 -11.44 32.83 4.33
N ALA A 59 -12.19 32.40 3.32
CA ALA A 59 -12.84 33.30 2.36
C ALA A 59 -14.01 34.10 2.95
N LEU A 60 -14.84 33.46 3.79
CA LEU A 60 -16.06 34.07 4.33
C LEU A 60 -15.83 34.76 5.68
N PHE A 61 -15.07 34.13 6.58
CA PHE A 61 -14.95 34.56 7.98
C PHE A 61 -13.61 35.22 8.30
N HIS A 62 -12.68 35.31 7.33
CA HIS A 62 -11.32 35.85 7.51
C HIS A 62 -10.56 35.23 8.70
N SER A 63 -10.99 34.05 9.15
CA SER A 63 -10.41 33.32 10.26
C SER A 63 -9.83 32.01 9.75
N ALA A 64 -8.52 31.83 9.90
CA ALA A 64 -7.82 30.62 9.51
C ALA A 64 -7.67 29.69 10.71
N ASN A 65 -8.24 28.50 10.65
CA ASN A 65 -8.12 27.49 11.70
C ASN A 65 -6.87 26.65 11.46
N TYR A 66 -5.86 26.78 12.32
CA TYR A 66 -4.52 26.21 12.13
C TYR A 66 -4.44 24.66 12.17
N TRP A 67 -5.49 23.96 12.60
CA TRP A 67 -5.50 22.49 12.71
C TRP A 67 -5.83 21.77 11.40
N GLN A 68 -6.45 22.47 10.44
CA GLN A 68 -7.03 21.86 9.23
C GLN A 68 -5.96 21.27 8.30
N ASP A 69 -4.88 22.03 8.08
CA ASP A 69 -3.79 21.63 7.17
C ASP A 69 -3.08 20.38 7.68
N GLU A 70 -2.71 20.35 8.97
CA GLU A 70 -2.05 19.21 9.60
C GLU A 70 -2.96 17.96 9.64
N ALA A 71 -4.23 18.14 9.97
CA ALA A 71 -5.19 17.03 9.99
C ALA A 71 -5.36 16.41 8.59
N ALA A 72 -5.45 17.24 7.55
CA ALA A 72 -5.52 16.77 6.17
C ALA A 72 -4.24 16.04 5.76
N VAL A 73 -3.06 16.56 6.11
CA VAL A 73 -1.77 15.90 5.84
C VAL A 73 -1.71 14.54 6.52
N PHE A 74 -2.13 14.42 7.78
CA PHE A 74 -2.07 13.15 8.52
C PHE A 74 -3.00 12.10 7.90
N LEU A 75 -4.21 12.50 7.50
CA LEU A 75 -5.15 11.63 6.79
C LEU A 75 -4.60 11.18 5.43
N LEU A 76 -3.99 12.09 4.66
CA LEU A 76 -3.40 11.78 3.36
C LEU A 76 -2.19 10.85 3.48
N VAL A 77 -1.29 11.08 4.45
CA VAL A 77 -0.16 10.19 4.74
C VAL A 77 -0.68 8.80 5.11
N GLY A 78 -1.64 8.73 6.04
CA GLY A 78 -2.27 7.47 6.43
C GLY A 78 -2.89 6.73 5.24
N ALA A 79 -3.73 7.40 4.46
CA ALA A 79 -4.40 6.82 3.30
C ALA A 79 -3.39 6.32 2.24
N THR A 80 -2.34 7.09 1.96
CA THR A 80 -1.34 6.77 0.93
C THR A 80 -0.53 5.53 1.32
N PHE A 81 0.07 5.52 2.52
CA PHE A 81 0.92 4.40 2.92
C PHE A 81 0.12 3.14 3.23
N MET A 82 -1.05 3.26 3.86
CA MET A 82 -1.85 2.10 4.23
C MET A 82 -2.43 1.39 3.00
N THR A 83 -2.78 2.12 1.94
CA THR A 83 -3.31 1.51 0.69
C THR A 83 -2.22 0.98 -0.25
N SER A 84 -0.95 1.31 -0.01
CA SER A 84 0.16 0.91 -0.89
C SER A 84 0.23 -0.60 -1.14
N ALA A 85 0.00 -1.42 -0.11
CA ALA A 85 -0.02 -2.88 -0.20
C ALA A 85 -1.13 -3.39 -1.12
N TYR A 86 -2.34 -2.82 -1.02
CA TYR A 86 -3.46 -3.16 -1.88
C TYR A 86 -3.15 -2.86 -3.35
N VAL A 87 -2.65 -1.64 -3.62
CA VAL A 87 -2.30 -1.20 -4.98
C VAL A 87 -1.18 -2.07 -5.56
N GLN A 88 -0.20 -2.44 -4.74
CA GLN A 88 0.86 -3.36 -5.14
C GLN A 88 0.30 -4.74 -5.50
N GLY A 89 -0.68 -5.26 -4.75
CA GLY A 89 -1.38 -6.50 -5.08
C GLY A 89 -2.03 -6.49 -6.47
N GLN A 90 -2.56 -5.34 -6.88
CA GLN A 90 -3.20 -5.17 -8.19
C GLN A 90 -2.21 -5.03 -9.36
N ARG A 91 -0.90 -4.82 -9.10
CA ARG A 91 0.14 -4.67 -10.15
C ARG A 91 0.28 -5.86 -11.09
N GLY A 92 -0.25 -7.05 -10.74
CA GLY A 92 -0.24 -8.23 -11.60
C GLY A 92 -0.83 -8.01 -13.00
N HIS A 93 -1.63 -6.96 -13.21
CA HIS A 93 -2.22 -6.58 -14.50
C HIS A 93 -1.52 -5.42 -15.23
N ILE A 94 -0.50 -4.79 -14.63
CA ILE A 94 0.06 -3.49 -15.09
C ILE A 94 1.56 -3.60 -15.44
N GLY A 95 2.18 -4.76 -15.20
CA GLY A 95 3.61 -4.98 -15.39
C GLY A 95 4.05 -4.88 -16.86
N ILE A 96 4.41 -3.67 -17.32
CA ILE A 96 5.12 -3.31 -18.56
C ILE A 96 5.03 -4.39 -19.65
N GLU A 97 3.81 -4.77 -20.06
CA GLU A 97 3.60 -5.74 -21.13
C GLU A 97 4.20 -5.20 -22.45
N ALA A 98 4.36 -3.88 -22.56
CA ALA A 98 5.00 -3.19 -23.68
C ALA A 98 6.47 -3.62 -23.94
N PHE A 99 7.23 -4.00 -22.92
CA PHE A 99 8.63 -4.46 -23.09
C PHE A 99 8.77 -5.99 -23.09
N VAL A 100 7.70 -6.72 -22.74
CA VAL A 100 7.72 -8.19 -22.71
C VAL A 100 7.78 -8.78 -24.13
N GLY A 101 7.20 -8.10 -25.12
CA GLY A 101 7.22 -8.54 -26.52
C GLY A 101 8.58 -8.47 -27.22
N LEU A 102 9.57 -7.76 -26.66
CA LEU A 102 10.88 -7.53 -27.27
C LEU A 102 12.01 -8.36 -26.65
N LEU A 103 11.81 -8.97 -25.49
CA LEU A 103 12.84 -9.71 -24.76
C LEU A 103 12.56 -11.22 -24.75
N SER A 104 13.63 -12.02 -24.69
CA SER A 104 13.51 -13.47 -24.53
C SER A 104 12.82 -13.82 -23.19
N PRO A 105 12.06 -14.95 -23.14
CA PRO A 105 11.28 -15.32 -21.95
C PRO A 105 12.11 -15.45 -20.66
N THR A 106 13.38 -15.85 -20.79
CA THR A 106 14.32 -15.98 -19.67
C THR A 106 14.83 -14.64 -19.15
N ALA A 107 15.18 -13.71 -20.05
CA ALA A 107 15.62 -12.37 -19.68
C ALA A 107 14.48 -11.59 -18.98
N ASN A 108 13.25 -11.74 -19.44
CA ASN A 108 12.09 -11.10 -18.81
C ASN A 108 11.84 -11.62 -17.39
N ARG A 109 12.01 -12.94 -17.16
CA ARG A 109 11.85 -13.55 -15.83
C ARG A 109 12.92 -13.06 -14.84
N ILE A 110 14.17 -12.95 -15.27
CA ILE A 110 15.27 -12.41 -14.44
C ILE A 110 15.02 -10.93 -14.12
N ARG A 111 14.60 -10.13 -15.12
CA ARG A 111 14.27 -8.71 -14.93
C ARG A 111 13.19 -8.54 -13.86
N LEU A 112 12.09 -9.28 -13.97
CA LEU A 112 10.97 -9.22 -13.02
C LEU A 112 11.45 -9.57 -11.61
N TRP A 113 12.19 -10.67 -11.46
CA TRP A 113 12.72 -11.09 -10.16
C TRP A 113 13.67 -10.04 -9.54
N LEU A 114 14.53 -9.42 -10.35
CA LEU A 114 15.45 -8.37 -9.90
C LEU A 114 14.67 -7.12 -9.45
N VAL A 115 13.66 -6.71 -10.21
CA VAL A 115 12.79 -5.57 -9.87
C VAL A 115 12.04 -5.83 -8.56
N ASP A 116 11.49 -7.02 -8.37
CA ASP A 116 10.77 -7.38 -7.15
C ASP A 116 11.72 -7.45 -5.94
N ALA A 117 12.91 -8.05 -6.12
CA ALA A 117 13.92 -8.12 -5.07
C ALA A 117 14.43 -6.73 -4.67
N ALA A 118 14.73 -5.85 -5.64
CA ALA A 118 15.15 -4.48 -5.37
C ALA A 118 14.04 -3.67 -4.69
N SER A 119 12.79 -3.82 -5.15
CA SER A 119 11.62 -3.18 -4.55
C SER A 119 11.41 -3.66 -3.11
N PHE A 120 11.55 -4.96 -2.84
CA PHE A 120 11.47 -5.52 -1.49
C PHE A 120 12.54 -4.95 -0.57
N LEU A 121 13.80 -4.94 -1.03
CA LEU A 121 14.94 -4.46 -0.23
C LEU A 121 14.78 -2.99 0.14
N PHE A 122 14.37 -2.17 -0.83
CA PHE A 122 14.07 -0.76 -0.61
C PHE A 122 12.90 -0.57 0.37
N CYS A 123 11.78 -1.26 0.15
CA CYS A 123 10.61 -1.15 1.02
C CYS A 123 10.91 -1.63 2.44
N ALA A 124 11.69 -2.69 2.62
CA ALA A 124 12.08 -3.23 3.92
C ALA A 124 12.98 -2.25 4.67
N PHE A 125 13.97 -1.66 4.00
CA PHE A 125 14.79 -0.60 4.56
C PHE A 125 13.95 0.63 4.96
N PHE A 126 13.02 1.05 4.09
CA PHE A 126 12.14 2.17 4.38
C PHE A 126 11.20 1.88 5.55
N ALA A 127 10.66 0.67 5.65
CA ALA A 127 9.82 0.25 6.78
C ALA A 127 10.60 0.28 8.10
N TRP A 128 11.83 -0.23 8.11
CA TRP A 128 12.72 -0.14 9.27
C TRP A 128 12.92 1.32 9.69
N LYS A 129 13.32 2.18 8.75
CA LYS A 129 13.56 3.61 9.02
C LYS A 129 12.30 4.31 9.52
N SER A 130 11.15 3.98 8.95
CA SER A 130 9.85 4.50 9.39
C SER A 130 9.54 4.12 10.83
N TRP A 131 9.81 2.86 11.22
CA TRP A 131 9.62 2.41 12.60
C TRP A 131 10.57 3.10 13.59
N THR A 132 11.84 3.28 13.20
CA THR A 132 12.79 4.03 14.03
C THR A 132 12.33 5.47 14.24
N LEU A 133 11.79 6.10 13.20
CA LEU A 133 11.31 7.48 13.25
C LEU A 133 10.02 7.60 14.09
N ALA A 134 9.12 6.62 13.98
CA ALA A 134 7.91 6.56 14.79
C ALA A 134 8.22 6.40 16.28
N HIS A 135 9.18 5.52 16.61
CA HIS A 135 9.64 5.33 17.98
C HIS A 135 10.31 6.58 18.53
N GLU A 136 11.23 7.19 17.78
CA GLU A 136 11.88 8.44 18.19
C GLU A 136 10.86 9.55 18.43
N ALA A 137 9.92 9.74 17.50
CA ALA A 137 8.87 10.74 17.64
C ALA A 137 7.96 10.50 18.85
N PHE A 138 7.77 9.23 19.24
CA PHE A 138 7.00 8.88 20.43
C PHE A 138 7.77 9.13 21.73
N VAL A 139 9.05 8.76 21.78
CA VAL A 139 9.89 8.91 22.98
C VAL A 139 10.26 10.38 23.23
N ASP A 140 10.66 11.09 22.19
CA ASP A 140 11.06 12.49 22.29
C ASP A 140 9.87 13.45 22.30
N GLY A 141 8.65 12.94 22.09
CA GLY A 141 7.43 13.76 22.02
C GLY A 141 7.47 14.76 20.86
N GLN A 142 8.03 14.36 19.71
CA GLN A 142 8.16 15.23 18.54
C GLN A 142 6.78 15.66 18.05
N VAL A 143 6.58 16.98 17.97
CA VAL A 143 5.36 17.60 17.48
C VAL A 143 5.62 18.33 16.17
N SER A 144 4.59 18.47 15.35
CA SER A 144 4.69 19.30 14.14
C SER A 144 5.02 20.75 14.49
N ASN A 145 5.80 21.43 13.64
CA ASN A 145 6.19 22.85 13.79
C ASN A 145 5.02 23.83 13.53
N SER A 146 3.78 23.34 13.52
CA SER A 146 2.58 24.15 13.38
C SER A 146 2.09 24.67 14.73
N MET A 147 1.26 25.73 14.71
CA MET A 147 0.64 26.30 15.92
C MET A 147 -0.25 25.29 16.68
N TRP A 148 -0.76 24.27 15.98
CA TRP A 148 -1.54 23.20 16.61
C TRP A 148 -0.68 22.08 17.21
N SER A 149 0.58 21.96 16.76
CA SER A 149 1.59 21.02 17.28
C SER A 149 1.10 19.59 17.54
N PRO A 150 0.42 18.91 16.60
CA PRO A 150 0.03 17.51 16.80
C PRO A 150 1.25 16.58 16.85
N PRO A 151 1.16 15.44 17.57
CA PRO A 151 2.26 14.48 17.70
C PRO A 151 2.55 13.77 16.38
N LEU A 152 3.81 13.81 15.94
CA LEU A 152 4.28 13.19 14.69
C LEU A 152 4.36 11.66 14.77
N ALA A 153 4.26 11.09 15.97
CA ALA A 153 4.22 9.64 16.18
C ALA A 153 3.06 8.98 15.43
N ILE A 154 1.91 9.65 15.28
CA ILE A 154 0.73 9.11 14.58
C ILE A 154 1.00 8.89 13.08
N PRO A 155 1.36 9.93 12.28
CA PRO A 155 1.61 9.75 10.86
C PRO A 155 2.81 8.84 10.59
N TYR A 156 3.86 8.88 11.41
CA TYR A 156 5.00 7.97 11.27
C TYR A 156 4.63 6.52 11.60
N GLY A 157 3.76 6.30 12.59
CA GLY A 157 3.21 4.99 12.89
C GLY A 157 2.43 4.42 11.70
N LEU A 158 1.50 5.19 11.13
CA LEU A 158 0.72 4.80 9.95
C LEU A 158 1.60 4.52 8.73
N MET A 159 2.63 5.36 8.51
CA MET A 159 3.62 5.16 7.47
C MET A 159 4.38 3.85 7.67
N ALA A 160 4.86 3.59 8.90
CA ALA A 160 5.60 2.37 9.21
C ALA A 160 4.72 1.12 9.04
N THR A 161 3.49 1.13 9.53
CA THR A 161 2.56 0.00 9.36
C THR A 161 2.23 -0.23 7.88
N GLY A 162 1.91 0.82 7.12
CA GLY A 162 1.63 0.70 5.69
C GLY A 162 2.80 0.10 4.90
N MET A 163 4.03 0.53 5.21
CA MET A 163 5.23 0.02 4.56
C MET A 163 5.55 -1.43 4.95
N THR A 164 5.28 -1.85 6.19
CA THR A 164 5.40 -3.27 6.57
C THR A 164 4.41 -4.17 5.83
N LEU A 165 3.16 -3.71 5.64
CA LEU A 165 2.15 -4.43 4.85
C LEU A 165 2.57 -4.54 3.38
N LEU A 166 3.15 -3.46 2.82
CA LEU A 166 3.68 -3.47 1.46
C LEU A 166 4.82 -4.49 1.30
N CYS A 167 5.73 -4.57 2.28
CA CYS A 167 6.80 -5.57 2.27
C CYS A 167 6.24 -6.99 2.29
N ALA A 168 5.22 -7.25 3.12
CA ALA A 168 4.54 -8.55 3.17
C ALA A 168 3.89 -8.90 1.82
N GLN A 169 3.27 -7.92 1.15
CA GLN A 169 2.68 -8.10 -0.18
C GLN A 169 3.73 -8.44 -1.25
N ILE A 170 4.86 -7.72 -1.27
CA ILE A 170 5.94 -7.98 -2.23
C ILE A 170 6.57 -9.36 -1.97
N LEU A 171 6.74 -9.74 -0.70
CA LEU A 171 7.26 -11.05 -0.33
C LEU A 171 6.35 -12.18 -0.83
N LEU A 172 5.02 -12.02 -0.72
CA LEU A 172 4.07 -12.96 -1.31
C LEU A 172 4.21 -13.06 -2.84
N GLN A 173 4.36 -11.93 -3.52
CA GLN A 173 4.54 -11.89 -4.97
C GLN A 173 5.82 -12.62 -5.41
N ILE A 174 6.88 -12.59 -4.61
CA ILE A 174 8.12 -13.33 -4.88
C ILE A 174 7.94 -14.84 -4.60
N MET A 175 7.22 -15.22 -3.54
CA MET A 175 7.05 -16.62 -3.14
C MET A 175 6.14 -17.43 -4.08
N ILE A 176 5.05 -16.85 -4.59
CA ILE A 176 4.05 -17.56 -5.39
C ILE A 176 4.65 -18.16 -6.69
N PRO A 177 5.42 -17.42 -7.51
CA PRO A 177 6.07 -17.96 -8.70
C PRO A 177 7.14 -19.03 -8.39
N LEU A 178 7.84 -18.92 -7.25
CA LEU A 178 8.84 -19.89 -6.83
C LEU A 178 8.17 -21.23 -6.44
N ALA A 179 7.03 -21.17 -5.74
CA ALA A 179 6.25 -22.36 -5.39
C ALA A 179 5.64 -23.05 -6.62
N GLY A 180 5.24 -22.28 -7.65
CA GLY A 180 4.78 -22.83 -8.93
C GLY A 180 5.89 -23.42 -9.80
N SER A 181 7.11 -22.90 -9.71
CA SER A 181 8.28 -23.39 -10.46
C SER A 181 8.87 -24.68 -9.90
N ALA A 182 8.64 -25.00 -8.62
CA ALA A 182 9.09 -26.24 -8.00
C ALA A 182 8.22 -27.47 -8.34
N ARG A 183 7.10 -27.26 -9.04
CA ARG A 183 6.16 -28.32 -9.49
C ARG A 183 6.23 -28.63 -10.99
N ARG A 184 7.18 -28.06 -11.73
CA ARG A 184 7.42 -28.37 -13.15
C ARG A 184 8.78 -29.03 -13.35
#